data_AF-A0A0H5QQ95-F1
#
_entry.id   AF-A0A0H5QQ95-F1
#
_cell.length_a   1.000
_cell.length_b   1.000
_cell.length_c   1.000
_cell.angle_alpha   90.00
_cell.angle_beta   90.00
_cell.angle_gamma   90.00
#
_symmetry.space_group_name_H-M   'P 1'
#
loop_
_entity.id
_entity.type
_entity.pdbx_description
1 polymer ?
#
loop_
_entity_poly.entity_id
_entity_poly.type
_entity_poly.pdbx_seq_one_letter_code
_entity_poly.pdbx_strand_id
1 'polypeptide(L)'
;YSHSRLRSPTLILSQIALFAVGLSPYLWLLIASGRFRSWGDTGSIYGALTHILRMEYGTFRLANTNVNTDIPYFNRILFYFGDLLTQSSHFAAALAVYAMKVEGHQRTIQLLILDLIVYIVTFSSLNNLDLSDRLLVGVQQRFFQQPFMIICFLAGVGYDRLSKTISANIHHLGLAFLALHVALSHPNGDPGMVQQYSKSILDSLPSGSLVLASGDLIVHPLYYLQSCEGVRSDINVIAVPNLATYWYVKQQAKYASGVEFPGEYLHSEWPGFTAAKFLQANSNGREIISCGGGLLAAGESPDTLNSQFRAIPFGICSRVVPASAANGNQTRVLETAYENLIIGTRPERNYPDNSWEKAVVDHRNGKLCSLFNVVYDVAFASHGHDVFTLLKLGATLFQRIKPVVESGNGGLDARTFFVRGADIFGHLSRVQRHPFEEMMLEALRASLRHGHDREVEAIVTQSTNPYLKTMMVT
;
A
#
# COMPACT_ATOMS: atom_id res chain seq x y z
N TYR A 1 -42.86 -24.80 21.79
CA TYR A 1 -42.17 -25.68 20.82
C TYR A 1 -41.11 -26.47 21.57
N SER A 2 -41.26 -27.79 21.70
CA SER A 2 -40.37 -28.65 22.49
C SER A 2 -38.95 -28.69 21.90
N HIS A 3 -37.93 -28.48 22.74
CA HIS A 3 -36.51 -28.67 22.40
C HIS A 3 -36.18 -30.06 21.82
N SER A 4 -37.07 -31.06 21.99
CA SER A 4 -36.90 -32.40 21.41
C SER A 4 -36.96 -32.41 19.88
N ARG A 5 -37.74 -31.54 19.23
CA ARG A 5 -37.80 -31.47 17.76
C ARG A 5 -36.51 -30.91 17.15
N LEU A 6 -35.83 -30.01 17.87
CA LEU A 6 -34.56 -29.41 17.46
C LEU A 6 -33.37 -30.39 17.53
N ARG A 7 -33.53 -31.52 18.22
CA ARG A 7 -32.51 -32.58 18.33
C ARG A 7 -32.83 -33.81 17.48
N SER A 8 -33.84 -33.73 16.60
CA SER A 8 -34.12 -34.84 15.69
C SER A 8 -32.91 -35.06 14.77
N PRO A 9 -32.46 -36.31 14.57
CA PRO A 9 -31.34 -36.61 13.68
C PRO A 9 -31.52 -36.01 12.29
N THR A 10 -32.76 -36.02 11.78
CA THR A 10 -33.12 -35.45 10.49
C THR A 10 -32.87 -33.94 10.42
N LEU A 11 -33.20 -33.18 11.48
CA LEU A 11 -32.94 -31.75 11.52
C LEU A 11 -31.45 -31.45 11.63
N ILE A 12 -30.72 -32.21 12.45
CA ILE A 12 -29.26 -32.06 12.59
C ILE A 12 -28.58 -32.34 11.24
N LEU A 13 -28.95 -33.43 10.57
CA LEU A 13 -28.46 -33.76 9.23
C LEU A 13 -28.81 -32.67 8.21
N SER A 14 -30.02 -32.11 8.28
CA SER A 14 -30.44 -31.01 7.41
C SER A 14 -29.61 -29.74 7.65
N GLN A 15 -29.28 -29.43 8.90
CA GLN A 15 -28.41 -28.29 9.25
C GLN A 15 -26.98 -28.50 8.78
N ILE A 16 -26.43 -29.70 8.96
CA ILE A 16 -25.10 -30.07 8.43
C ILE A 16 -25.08 -29.98 6.90
N ALA A 17 -26.13 -30.47 6.23
CA ALA A 17 -26.25 -30.41 4.78
C ALA A 17 -26.34 -28.95 4.29
N LEU A 18 -27.17 -28.11 4.92
CA LEU A 18 -27.27 -26.69 4.59
C LEU A 18 -25.95 -25.94 4.85
N PHE A 19 -25.26 -26.26 5.94
CA PHE A 19 -23.92 -25.72 6.22
C PHE A 19 -22.93 -26.13 5.12
N ALA A 20 -22.89 -27.40 4.73
CA ALA A 20 -22.04 -27.90 3.66
C ALA A 20 -22.37 -27.27 2.30
N VAL A 21 -23.66 -27.07 1.99
CA VAL A 21 -24.11 -26.31 0.81
C VAL A 21 -23.65 -24.85 0.89
N GLY A 22 -23.66 -24.23 2.07
CA GLY A 22 -23.10 -22.90 2.30
C GLY A 22 -21.60 -22.82 2.03
N LEU A 23 -20.87 -23.93 2.14
CA LEU A 23 -19.46 -24.04 1.76
C LEU A 23 -19.23 -24.36 0.27
N SER A 24 -20.29 -24.61 -0.50
CA SER A 24 -20.16 -24.93 -1.93
C SER A 24 -19.42 -23.87 -2.78
N PRO A 25 -19.45 -22.55 -2.47
CA PRO A 25 -18.63 -21.57 -3.21
C PRO A 25 -17.13 -21.88 -3.14
N TYR A 26 -16.64 -22.54 -2.08
CA TYR A 26 -15.23 -22.94 -1.97
C TYR A 26 -14.85 -24.07 -2.95
N LEU A 27 -15.82 -24.84 -3.47
CA LEU A 27 -15.56 -25.82 -4.53
C LEU A 27 -15.06 -25.13 -5.80
N TRP A 28 -15.43 -23.86 -6.03
CA TRP A 28 -14.89 -23.09 -7.14
C TRP A 28 -13.37 -22.95 -7.06
N LEU A 29 -12.77 -22.87 -5.86
CA LEU A 29 -11.32 -22.79 -5.71
C LEU A 29 -10.62 -24.04 -6.26
N LEU A 30 -11.24 -25.21 -6.12
CA LEU A 30 -10.72 -26.47 -6.67
C LEU A 30 -10.89 -26.51 -8.21
N ILE A 31 -12.07 -26.09 -8.69
CA ILE A 31 -12.39 -26.06 -10.13
C ILE A 31 -11.56 -25.03 -10.90
N ALA A 32 -11.25 -23.91 -10.25
CA ALA A 32 -10.48 -22.82 -10.83
C ALA A 32 -8.95 -23.00 -10.71
N SER A 33 -8.48 -24.12 -10.16
CA SER A 33 -7.04 -24.38 -10.02
C SER A 33 -6.30 -24.25 -11.34
N GLY A 34 -5.17 -23.53 -11.33
CA GLY A 34 -4.32 -23.33 -12.51
C GLY A 34 -4.94 -22.43 -13.60
N ARG A 35 -6.08 -21.78 -13.35
CA ARG A 35 -6.60 -20.71 -14.23
C ARG A 35 -5.71 -19.47 -14.11
N PHE A 36 -5.77 -18.61 -15.13
CA PHE A 36 -5.04 -17.34 -15.10
C PHE A 36 -5.44 -16.55 -13.85
N ARG A 37 -4.44 -16.13 -13.06
CA ARG A 37 -4.60 -15.40 -11.78
C ARG A 37 -5.30 -16.17 -10.65
N SER A 38 -5.39 -17.51 -10.70
CA SER A 38 -5.81 -18.29 -9.53
C SER A 38 -4.74 -18.24 -8.43
N TRP A 39 -5.14 -18.15 -7.15
CA TRP A 39 -4.20 -18.11 -6.03
C TRP A 39 -3.92 -19.52 -5.48
N GLY A 40 -2.66 -19.94 -5.46
CA GLY A 40 -2.25 -21.27 -5.02
C GLY A 40 -2.50 -22.37 -6.06
N ASP A 41 -1.93 -23.55 -5.79
CA ASP A 41 -2.25 -24.80 -6.51
C ASP A 41 -3.20 -25.66 -5.67
N THR A 42 -4.48 -25.62 -6.01
CA THR A 42 -5.54 -26.42 -5.38
C THR A 42 -5.92 -27.65 -6.22
N GLY A 43 -5.09 -28.02 -7.21
CA GLY A 43 -5.38 -29.10 -8.16
C GLY A 43 -5.19 -30.51 -7.57
N SER A 44 -4.64 -30.60 -6.36
CA SER A 44 -4.44 -31.84 -5.61
C SER A 44 -5.06 -31.73 -4.22
N ILE A 45 -5.33 -32.88 -3.57
CA ILE A 45 -5.82 -32.90 -2.18
C ILE A 45 -4.82 -32.21 -1.25
N TYR A 46 -3.52 -32.45 -1.44
CA TYR A 46 -2.48 -31.79 -0.66
C TYR A 46 -2.51 -30.27 -0.86
N GLY A 47 -2.55 -29.81 -2.11
CA GLY A 47 -2.66 -28.39 -2.44
C GLY A 47 -3.93 -27.72 -1.90
N ALA A 48 -5.07 -28.41 -1.95
CA ALA A 48 -6.31 -27.95 -1.34
C ALA A 48 -6.18 -27.80 0.18
N LEU A 49 -5.56 -28.77 0.87
CA LEU A 49 -5.27 -28.68 2.30
C LEU A 49 -4.28 -27.55 2.61
N THR A 50 -3.23 -27.37 1.79
CA THR A 50 -2.28 -26.25 1.88
C THR A 50 -2.99 -24.91 1.84
N HIS A 51 -3.93 -24.75 0.92
CA HIS A 51 -4.70 -23.52 0.77
C HIS A 51 -5.67 -23.30 1.94
N ILE A 52 -6.49 -24.30 2.29
CA ILE A 52 -7.50 -24.21 3.36
C ILE A 52 -6.84 -23.94 4.71
N LEU A 53 -5.74 -24.64 5.02
CA LEU A 53 -4.99 -24.47 6.26
C LEU A 53 -4.03 -23.28 6.22
N ARG A 54 -3.99 -22.53 5.10
CA ARG A 54 -3.07 -21.40 4.87
C ARG A 54 -1.61 -21.74 5.21
N MET A 55 -1.15 -22.95 4.86
CA MET A 55 0.17 -23.43 5.28
C MET A 55 1.31 -22.53 4.75
N GLU A 56 1.13 -21.93 3.57
CA GLU A 56 2.10 -20.99 2.96
C GLU A 56 2.28 -19.68 3.73
N TYR A 57 1.29 -19.28 4.55
CA TYR A 57 1.36 -18.08 5.40
C TYR A 57 1.80 -18.38 6.83
N GLY A 58 1.90 -19.67 7.20
CA GLY A 58 1.90 -20.12 8.57
C GLY A 58 0.47 -20.14 9.12
N THR A 59 -0.09 -21.36 9.27
CA THR A 59 -1.50 -21.62 9.62
C THR A 59 -2.04 -20.77 10.78
N PHE A 60 -1.19 -20.45 11.75
CA PHE A 60 -1.54 -19.66 12.93
C PHE A 60 -0.98 -18.23 12.92
N ARG A 61 -0.85 -17.63 11.73
CA ARG A 61 -0.38 -16.26 11.54
C ARG A 61 -1.26 -15.51 10.55
N LEU A 62 -1.36 -14.20 10.73
CA LEU A 62 -2.08 -13.35 9.80
C LEU A 62 -1.22 -13.05 8.56
N ALA A 63 0.02 -12.57 8.77
CA ALA A 63 1.02 -12.32 7.74
C ALA A 63 2.09 -13.43 7.69
N ASN A 64 2.61 -13.70 6.48
CA ASN A 64 3.61 -14.74 6.22
C ASN A 64 5.02 -14.39 6.75
N THR A 65 5.29 -13.11 7.01
CA THR A 65 6.51 -12.62 7.64
C THR A 65 6.21 -12.00 9.00
N ASN A 66 7.21 -11.97 9.88
CA ASN A 66 7.09 -11.23 11.14
C ASN A 66 7.20 -9.73 10.82
N VAL A 67 6.05 -9.08 10.62
CA VAL A 67 6.03 -7.64 10.30
C VAL A 67 6.33 -6.80 11.54
N ASN A 68 6.00 -7.28 12.75
CA ASN A 68 6.58 -6.82 14.02
C ASN A 68 6.12 -7.75 15.17
N THR A 69 7.03 -8.45 15.85
CA THR A 69 6.69 -9.34 16.98
C THR A 69 6.65 -8.65 18.34
N ASP A 70 7.08 -7.39 18.42
CA ASP A 70 7.37 -6.74 19.71
C ASP A 70 6.15 -6.06 20.33
N ILE A 71 5.00 -6.10 19.64
CA ILE A 71 3.75 -5.56 20.15
C ILE A 71 3.16 -6.54 21.17
N PRO A 72 3.03 -6.14 22.46
CA PRO A 72 2.46 -7.00 23.49
C PRO A 72 1.04 -7.43 23.14
N TYR A 73 0.71 -8.69 23.44
CA TYR A 73 -0.62 -9.27 23.20
C TYR A 73 -1.77 -8.39 23.75
N PHE A 74 -1.61 -7.83 24.95
CA PHE A 74 -2.61 -6.95 25.55
C PHE A 74 -2.86 -5.68 24.74
N ASN A 75 -1.85 -5.13 24.06
CA ASN A 75 -2.03 -3.95 23.22
C ASN A 75 -2.92 -4.27 22.01
N ARG A 76 -2.89 -5.51 21.51
CA ARG A 76 -3.76 -5.96 20.40
C ARG A 76 -5.23 -6.05 20.84
N ILE A 77 -5.48 -6.52 22.07
CA ILE A 77 -6.82 -6.52 22.66
C ILE A 77 -7.31 -5.08 22.90
N LEU A 78 -6.47 -4.22 23.47
CA LEU A 78 -6.81 -2.82 23.69
C LEU A 78 -7.11 -2.10 22.38
N PHE A 79 -6.34 -2.41 21.33
CA PHE A 79 -6.59 -1.91 19.98
C PHE A 79 -7.97 -2.33 19.46
N TYR A 80 -8.37 -3.60 19.62
CA TYR A 80 -9.72 -4.06 19.24
C TYR A 80 -10.82 -3.25 19.94
N PHE A 81 -10.74 -3.07 21.27
CA PHE A 81 -11.75 -2.33 22.01
C PHE A 81 -11.74 -0.83 21.70
N GLY A 82 -10.55 -0.26 21.46
CA GLY A 82 -10.41 1.11 20.98
C GLY A 82 -11.10 1.28 19.63
N ASP A 83 -10.82 0.40 18.68
CA ASP A 83 -11.46 0.43 17.36
C ASP A 83 -12.97 0.23 17.46
N LEU A 84 -13.44 -0.71 18.29
CA LEU A 84 -14.86 -0.94 18.52
C LEU A 84 -15.59 0.36 18.91
N LEU A 85 -15.01 1.19 19.78
CA LEU A 85 -15.60 2.46 20.20
C LEU A 85 -15.51 3.57 19.13
N THR A 86 -14.63 3.43 18.15
CA THR A 86 -14.57 4.33 16.99
C THR A 86 -15.53 3.93 15.87
N GLN A 87 -15.68 2.62 15.64
CA GLN A 87 -16.58 2.06 14.63
C GLN A 87 -18.03 2.00 15.11
N SER A 88 -18.24 1.79 16.41
CA SER A 88 -19.55 1.94 17.07
C SER A 88 -19.70 3.34 17.64
N SER A 89 -20.94 3.74 17.90
CA SER A 89 -21.16 4.81 18.86
C SER A 89 -20.95 4.26 20.28
N HIS A 90 -20.43 5.09 21.20
CA HIS A 90 -20.38 4.78 22.64
C HIS A 90 -21.75 4.31 23.16
N PHE A 91 -22.83 4.81 22.57
CA PHE A 91 -24.20 4.39 22.86
C PHE A 91 -24.49 2.93 22.46
N ALA A 92 -24.07 2.49 21.28
CA ALA A 92 -24.23 1.10 20.84
C ALA A 92 -23.46 0.13 21.74
N ALA A 93 -22.23 0.49 22.14
CA ALA A 93 -21.46 -0.32 23.10
C ALA A 93 -22.18 -0.43 24.46
N ALA A 94 -22.72 0.68 24.99
CA ALA A 94 -23.48 0.68 26.24
C ALA A 94 -24.75 -0.18 26.17
N LEU A 95 -25.49 -0.11 25.05
CA LEU A 95 -26.66 -0.95 24.82
C LEU A 95 -26.32 -2.43 24.72
N ALA A 96 -25.20 -2.78 24.07
CA ALA A 96 -24.74 -4.16 24.01
C ALA A 96 -24.42 -4.70 25.42
N VAL A 97 -23.75 -3.91 26.26
CA VAL A 97 -23.50 -4.25 27.67
C VAL A 97 -24.81 -4.40 28.46
N TYR A 98 -25.78 -3.51 28.23
CA TYR A 98 -27.10 -3.62 28.84
C TYR A 98 -27.82 -4.91 28.44
N ALA A 99 -27.75 -5.29 27.16
CA ALA A 99 -28.32 -6.55 26.67
C ALA A 99 -27.67 -7.77 27.34
N MET A 100 -26.33 -7.77 27.45
CA MET A 100 -25.61 -8.83 28.16
C MET A 100 -26.03 -8.93 29.63
N LYS A 101 -26.32 -7.80 30.29
CA LYS A 101 -26.78 -7.77 31.68
C LYS A 101 -28.20 -8.30 31.85
N VAL A 102 -29.14 -7.90 30.99
CA VAL A 102 -30.58 -8.22 31.15
C VAL A 102 -30.91 -9.59 30.56
N GLU A 103 -30.33 -9.93 29.41
CA GLU A 103 -30.65 -11.14 28.64
C GLU A 103 -29.52 -12.18 28.65
N GLY A 104 -28.46 -11.98 29.44
CA GLY A 104 -27.31 -12.90 29.53
C GLY A 104 -27.64 -14.30 30.07
N HIS A 105 -28.83 -14.51 30.60
CA HIS A 105 -29.34 -15.83 30.97
C HIS A 105 -29.82 -16.63 29.74
N GLN A 106 -30.11 -15.97 28.61
CA GLN A 106 -30.52 -16.64 27.39
C GLN A 106 -29.34 -17.35 26.74
N ARG A 107 -29.52 -18.63 26.42
CA ARG A 107 -28.48 -19.47 25.80
C ARG A 107 -27.91 -18.87 24.51
N THR A 108 -28.75 -18.23 23.69
CA THR A 108 -28.29 -17.56 22.46
C THR A 108 -27.32 -16.42 22.75
N ILE A 109 -27.64 -15.57 23.74
CA ILE A 109 -26.77 -14.46 24.15
C ILE A 109 -25.45 -15.00 24.72
N GLN A 110 -25.49 -16.06 25.52
CA GLN A 110 -24.29 -16.71 26.05
C GLN A 110 -23.39 -17.26 24.94
N LEU A 111 -23.96 -17.88 23.91
CA LEU A 111 -23.20 -18.38 22.76
C LEU A 111 -22.57 -17.24 21.96
N LEU A 112 -23.28 -16.13 21.76
CA LEU A 112 -22.74 -14.94 21.08
C LEU A 112 -21.61 -14.29 21.88
N ILE A 113 -21.73 -14.20 23.20
CA ILE A 113 -20.66 -13.70 24.08
C ILE A 113 -19.44 -14.63 24.01
N LEU A 114 -19.66 -15.95 24.06
CA LEU A 114 -18.59 -16.93 23.93
C LEU A 114 -17.89 -16.81 22.57
N ASP A 115 -18.64 -16.70 21.49
CA ASP A 115 -18.12 -16.53 20.13
C ASP A 115 -17.27 -15.25 20.02
N LEU A 116 -17.78 -14.13 20.56
CA LEU A 116 -17.03 -12.88 20.64
C LEU A 116 -15.71 -13.01 21.41
N ILE A 117 -15.73 -13.67 22.57
CA ILE A 117 -14.53 -13.90 23.39
C ILE A 117 -13.53 -14.78 22.62
N VAL A 118 -13.99 -15.89 22.05
CA VAL A 118 -13.16 -16.82 21.28
C VAL A 118 -12.54 -16.09 20.09
N TYR A 119 -13.31 -15.27 19.38
CA TYR A 119 -12.82 -14.48 18.26
C TYR A 119 -11.72 -13.51 18.70
N ILE A 120 -11.98 -12.67 19.71
CA ILE A 120 -11.02 -11.65 20.17
C ILE A 120 -9.71 -12.30 20.64
N VAL A 121 -9.81 -13.37 21.44
CA VAL A 121 -8.64 -14.09 21.97
C VAL A 121 -7.86 -14.74 20.83
N THR A 122 -8.55 -15.46 19.95
CA THR A 122 -7.90 -16.19 18.84
C THR A 122 -7.27 -15.20 17.88
N PHE A 123 -8.03 -14.24 17.36
CA PHE A 123 -7.51 -13.26 16.40
C PHE A 123 -6.34 -12.45 16.97
N SER A 124 -6.42 -12.00 18.23
CA SER A 124 -5.32 -11.27 18.88
C SER A 124 -4.06 -12.14 19.04
N SER A 125 -4.22 -13.46 19.13
CA SER A 125 -3.10 -14.41 19.22
C SER A 125 -2.46 -14.70 17.85
N LEU A 126 -3.27 -14.72 16.78
CA LEU A 126 -2.81 -14.98 15.40
C LEU A 126 -2.27 -13.73 14.69
N ASN A 127 -2.73 -12.55 15.13
CA ASN A 127 -2.37 -11.28 14.52
C ASN A 127 -0.91 -10.93 14.82
N ASN A 128 -0.09 -10.89 13.78
CA ASN A 128 1.33 -10.52 13.81
C ASN A 128 1.64 -9.27 12.97
N LEU A 129 0.62 -8.44 12.68
CA LEU A 129 0.78 -7.17 11.98
C LEU A 129 1.26 -6.07 12.93
N ASP A 130 1.98 -5.09 12.36
CA ASP A 130 2.45 -3.89 13.07
C ASP A 130 1.28 -2.89 13.27
N LEU A 131 1.25 -2.26 14.44
CA LEU A 131 0.30 -1.19 14.80
C LEU A 131 0.89 0.22 14.59
N SER A 132 2.19 0.33 14.33
CA SER A 132 2.85 1.59 13.98
C SER A 132 2.55 2.02 12.54
N ASP A 133 2.34 1.05 11.64
CA ASP A 133 1.93 1.28 10.27
C ASP A 133 0.41 1.54 10.19
N ARG A 134 0.05 2.75 9.78
CA ARG A 134 -1.35 3.21 9.69
C ARG A 134 -2.17 2.42 8.67
N LEU A 135 -1.57 2.00 7.56
CA LEU A 135 -2.25 1.19 6.55
C LEU A 135 -2.53 -0.22 7.10
N LEU A 136 -1.56 -0.83 7.80
CA LEU A 136 -1.76 -2.15 8.42
C LEU A 136 -2.80 -2.11 9.55
N VAL A 137 -2.90 -1.00 10.29
CA VAL A 137 -4.02 -0.75 11.20
C VAL A 137 -5.35 -0.83 10.45
N GLY A 138 -5.46 -0.15 9.30
CA GLY A 138 -6.65 -0.21 8.43
C GLY A 138 -6.96 -1.62 7.90
N VAL A 139 -5.93 -2.42 7.61
CA VAL A 139 -6.09 -3.84 7.24
C VAL A 139 -6.66 -4.65 8.40
N GLN A 140 -6.14 -4.47 9.62
CA GLN A 140 -6.62 -5.17 10.81
C GLN A 140 -8.08 -4.85 11.14
N GLN A 141 -8.48 -3.58 11.04
CA GLN A 141 -9.86 -3.13 11.31
C GLN A 141 -10.91 -3.87 10.46
N ARG A 142 -10.56 -4.27 9.23
CA ARG A 142 -11.46 -5.03 8.35
C ARG A 142 -11.78 -6.43 8.90
N PHE A 143 -10.87 -7.02 9.68
CA PHE A 143 -11.13 -8.29 10.38
C PHE A 143 -12.05 -8.10 11.60
N PHE A 144 -12.32 -6.88 12.05
CA PHE A 144 -13.22 -6.65 13.18
C PHE A 144 -14.70 -6.59 12.76
N GLN A 145 -15.02 -6.67 11.47
CA GLN A 145 -16.40 -6.63 10.99
C GLN A 145 -17.28 -7.76 11.55
N GLN A 146 -16.77 -8.99 11.65
CA GLN A 146 -17.51 -10.12 12.19
C GLN A 146 -17.88 -9.96 13.68
N PRO A 147 -16.92 -9.74 14.60
CA PRO A 147 -17.27 -9.50 16.00
C PRO A 147 -18.07 -8.20 16.19
N PHE A 148 -17.89 -7.21 15.32
CA PHE A 148 -18.69 -5.98 15.33
C PHE A 148 -20.19 -6.26 15.08
N MET A 149 -20.53 -7.16 14.15
CA MET A 149 -21.93 -7.55 13.93
C MET A 149 -22.59 -8.14 15.18
N ILE A 150 -21.84 -8.88 16.00
CA ILE A 150 -22.34 -9.42 17.27
C ILE A 150 -22.68 -8.26 18.22
N ILE A 151 -21.80 -7.26 18.31
CA ILE A 151 -22.06 -6.06 19.12
C ILE A 151 -23.29 -5.29 18.61
N CYS A 152 -23.45 -5.12 17.29
CA CYS A 152 -24.64 -4.48 16.73
C CYS A 152 -25.93 -5.25 17.07
N PHE A 153 -25.90 -6.58 16.99
CA PHE A 153 -27.03 -7.42 17.38
C PHE A 153 -27.38 -7.25 18.85
N LEU A 154 -26.38 -7.33 19.75
CA LEU A 154 -26.57 -7.12 21.18
C LEU A 154 -27.07 -5.71 21.47
N ALA A 155 -26.56 -4.68 20.79
CA ALA A 155 -27.05 -3.32 20.93
C ALA A 155 -28.52 -3.20 20.53
N GLY A 156 -28.95 -3.88 19.47
CA GLY A 156 -30.36 -3.96 19.06
C GLY A 156 -31.25 -4.63 20.11
N VAL A 157 -30.80 -5.74 20.70
CA VAL A 157 -31.49 -6.40 21.82
C VAL A 157 -31.58 -5.47 23.04
N GLY A 158 -30.49 -4.80 23.38
CA GLY A 158 -30.44 -3.85 24.49
C GLY A 158 -31.39 -2.68 24.27
N TYR A 159 -31.45 -2.17 23.04
CA TYR A 159 -32.38 -1.12 22.65
C TYR A 159 -33.84 -1.58 22.74
N ASP A 160 -34.19 -2.79 22.26
CA ASP A 160 -35.54 -3.34 22.41
C ASP A 160 -35.97 -3.37 23.89
N ARG A 161 -35.10 -3.82 24.79
CA ARG A 161 -35.40 -3.87 26.24
C ARG A 161 -35.51 -2.49 26.87
N LEU A 162 -34.64 -1.57 26.48
CA LEU A 162 -34.69 -0.18 26.96
C LEU A 162 -35.91 0.57 26.41
N SER A 163 -36.30 0.32 25.16
CA SER A 163 -37.41 0.99 24.48
C SER A 163 -38.76 0.78 25.20
N LYS A 164 -38.90 -0.34 25.91
CA LYS A 164 -40.09 -0.70 26.69
C LYS A 164 -40.21 0.05 28.01
N THR A 165 -39.14 0.69 28.48
CA THR A 165 -39.11 1.41 29.76
C THR A 165 -38.96 2.93 29.61
N ILE A 166 -38.54 3.40 28.44
CA ILE A 166 -38.41 4.84 28.13
C ILE A 166 -39.69 5.42 27.52
N SER A 167 -39.86 6.74 27.59
CA SER A 167 -40.97 7.42 26.95
C SER A 167 -40.83 7.42 25.41
N ALA A 168 -41.96 7.56 24.71
CA ALA A 168 -41.99 7.66 23.25
C ALA A 168 -41.06 8.76 22.71
N ASN A 169 -40.98 9.91 23.41
CA ASN A 169 -40.09 11.01 23.01
C ASN A 169 -38.61 10.59 23.03
N ILE A 170 -38.16 9.87 24.07
CA ILE A 170 -36.78 9.38 24.17
C ILE A 170 -36.52 8.31 23.11
N HIS A 171 -37.51 7.46 22.83
CA HIS A 171 -37.41 6.46 21.76
C HIS A 171 -37.22 7.12 20.39
N HIS A 172 -38.03 8.13 20.04
CA HIS A 172 -37.91 8.88 18.79
C HIS A 172 -36.58 9.64 18.69
N LEU A 173 -36.09 10.23 19.78
CA LEU A 173 -34.77 10.86 19.82
C LEU A 173 -33.65 9.83 19.57
N GLY A 174 -33.75 8.64 20.14
CA GLY A 174 -32.81 7.54 19.91
C GLY A 174 -32.80 7.09 18.45
N LEU A 175 -33.97 6.95 17.82
CA LEU A 175 -34.08 6.63 16.39
C LEU A 175 -33.52 7.75 15.51
N ALA A 176 -33.82 9.01 15.82
CA ALA A 176 -33.30 10.17 15.10
C ALA A 176 -31.76 10.26 15.21
N PHE A 177 -31.21 9.99 16.40
CA PHE A 177 -29.76 9.91 16.60
C PHE A 177 -29.13 8.78 15.77
N LEU A 178 -29.73 7.58 15.75
CA LEU A 178 -29.22 6.48 14.95
C LEU A 178 -29.28 6.79 13.45
N ALA A 179 -30.38 7.37 12.97
CA ALA A 179 -30.54 7.80 11.59
C ALA A 179 -29.51 8.87 11.21
N LEU A 180 -29.28 9.86 12.08
CA LEU A 180 -28.25 10.88 11.90
C LEU A 180 -26.84 10.27 11.89
N HIS A 181 -26.56 9.32 12.80
CA HIS A 181 -25.27 8.64 12.85
C HIS A 181 -25.00 7.88 11.55
N VAL A 182 -25.97 7.10 11.05
CA VAL A 182 -25.85 6.41 9.74
C VAL A 182 -25.69 7.40 8.59
N ALA A 183 -26.43 8.52 8.60
CA ALA A 183 -26.34 9.54 7.55
C ALA A 183 -24.97 10.24 7.52
N LEU A 184 -24.36 10.47 8.69
CA LEU A 184 -23.03 11.08 8.82
C LEU A 184 -21.89 10.09 8.58
N SER A 185 -22.11 8.78 8.73
CA SER A 185 -21.12 7.72 8.49
C SER A 185 -20.86 7.42 7.00
N HIS A 186 -21.17 8.35 6.09
CA HIS A 186 -20.87 8.17 4.66
C HIS A 186 -19.36 8.05 4.45
N PRO A 187 -18.87 7.02 3.74
CA PRO A 187 -17.44 6.82 3.56
C PRO A 187 -16.85 7.97 2.74
N ASN A 188 -15.89 8.69 3.33
CA ASN A 188 -15.04 9.68 2.66
C ASN A 188 -14.03 9.03 1.69
N GLY A 189 -14.37 7.88 1.09
CA GLY A 189 -13.52 7.18 0.13
C GLY A 189 -13.64 7.82 -1.27
N ASP A 190 -12.54 7.82 -2.01
CA ASP A 190 -12.57 8.10 -3.46
C ASP A 190 -12.41 6.77 -4.19
N PRO A 191 -13.52 6.07 -4.54
CA PRO A 191 -13.45 4.75 -5.15
C PRO A 191 -12.67 4.75 -6.47
N GLY A 192 -12.50 5.91 -7.12
CA GLY A 192 -11.73 6.04 -8.35
C GLY A 192 -10.23 6.25 -8.16
N MET A 193 -9.75 6.57 -6.95
CA MET A 193 -8.34 6.97 -6.74
C MET A 193 -7.36 5.84 -7.07
N VAL A 194 -7.59 4.64 -6.53
CA VAL A 194 -6.73 3.47 -6.80
C VAL A 194 -6.84 3.06 -8.27
N GLN A 195 -8.04 3.05 -8.84
CA GLN A 195 -8.24 2.69 -10.25
C GLN A 195 -7.47 3.63 -11.20
N GLN A 196 -7.56 4.95 -10.99
CA GLN A 196 -6.85 5.92 -11.82
C GLN A 196 -5.35 5.88 -11.64
N TYR A 197 -4.90 5.70 -10.40
CA TYR A 197 -3.49 5.50 -10.11
C TYR A 197 -2.92 4.27 -10.84
N SER A 198 -3.64 3.15 -10.83
CA SER A 198 -3.20 1.94 -11.52
C SER A 198 -3.31 2.05 -13.04
N LYS A 199 -4.32 2.78 -13.53
CA LYS A 199 -4.46 3.10 -14.94
C LYS A 199 -3.34 4.03 -15.42
N SER A 200 -2.93 5.03 -14.63
CA SER A 200 -1.83 5.91 -15.00
C SER A 200 -0.49 5.19 -15.03
N ILE A 201 -0.28 4.20 -14.14
CA ILE A 201 0.84 3.27 -14.26
C ILE A 201 0.78 2.61 -15.64
N LEU A 202 -0.29 1.86 -15.96
CA LEU A 202 -0.40 1.13 -17.23
C LEU A 202 -0.25 2.04 -18.46
N ASP A 203 -0.89 3.20 -18.47
CA ASP A 203 -0.86 4.15 -19.59
C ASP A 203 0.55 4.71 -19.82
N SER A 204 1.39 4.83 -18.78
CA SER A 204 2.77 5.30 -18.89
C SER A 204 3.75 4.26 -19.46
N LEU A 205 3.37 2.98 -19.49
CA LEU A 205 4.29 1.90 -19.82
C LEU A 205 4.41 1.67 -21.33
N PRO A 206 5.63 1.38 -21.82
CA PRO A 206 5.85 0.96 -23.20
C PRO A 206 5.05 -0.29 -23.58
N SER A 207 4.70 -0.41 -24.86
CA SER A 207 3.98 -1.56 -25.40
C SER A 207 4.77 -2.86 -25.26
N GLY A 208 4.11 -3.95 -24.88
CA GLY A 208 4.74 -5.26 -24.76
C GLY A 208 5.73 -5.41 -23.60
N SER A 209 5.72 -4.47 -22.64
CA SER A 209 6.65 -4.49 -21.51
C SER A 209 6.40 -5.64 -20.53
N LEU A 210 7.47 -6.06 -19.83
CA LEU A 210 7.41 -6.98 -18.70
C LEU A 210 7.45 -6.17 -17.41
N VAL A 211 6.37 -6.19 -16.64
CA VAL A 211 6.22 -5.47 -15.37
C VAL A 211 6.42 -6.42 -14.20
N LEU A 212 7.40 -6.09 -13.37
CA LEU A 212 7.72 -6.74 -12.11
C LEU A 212 7.05 -5.95 -11.00
N ALA A 213 5.85 -6.38 -10.62
CA ALA A 213 5.01 -5.68 -9.65
C ALA A 213 5.23 -6.22 -8.24
N SER A 214 5.37 -5.32 -7.28
CA SER A 214 5.46 -5.63 -5.84
C SER A 214 4.46 -4.80 -5.05
N GLY A 215 3.96 -5.37 -3.95
CA GLY A 215 3.01 -4.71 -3.06
C GLY A 215 1.56 -4.77 -3.54
N ASP A 216 0.64 -4.87 -2.57
CA ASP A 216 -0.78 -5.08 -2.85
C ASP A 216 -1.41 -3.94 -3.64
N LEU A 217 -0.97 -2.71 -3.37
CA LEU A 217 -1.43 -1.50 -4.05
C LEU A 217 -1.10 -1.48 -5.55
N ILE A 218 -0.07 -2.19 -5.99
CA ILE A 218 0.31 -2.28 -7.40
C ILE A 218 -0.27 -3.56 -8.00
N VAL A 219 0.04 -4.71 -7.41
CA VAL A 219 -0.25 -6.02 -8.02
C VAL A 219 -1.74 -6.21 -8.30
N HIS A 220 -2.59 -6.05 -7.29
CA HIS A 220 -4.00 -6.42 -7.39
C HIS A 220 -4.81 -5.46 -8.28
N PRO A 221 -4.64 -4.12 -8.16
CA PRO A 221 -5.31 -3.21 -9.08
C PRO A 221 -4.89 -3.39 -10.54
N LEU A 222 -3.61 -3.64 -10.82
CA LEU A 222 -3.17 -3.94 -12.19
C LEU A 222 -3.80 -5.22 -12.72
N TYR A 223 -3.87 -6.28 -11.89
CA TYR A 223 -4.53 -7.52 -12.27
C TYR A 223 -6.02 -7.33 -12.54
N TYR A 224 -6.70 -6.52 -11.71
CA TYR A 224 -8.10 -6.18 -11.91
C TYR A 224 -8.32 -5.44 -13.24
N LEU A 225 -7.54 -4.39 -13.50
CA LEU A 225 -7.64 -3.64 -14.76
C LEU A 225 -7.40 -4.51 -16.00
N GLN A 226 -6.44 -5.44 -15.95
CA GLN A 226 -6.19 -6.35 -17.06
C GLN A 226 -7.25 -7.43 -17.22
N SER A 227 -7.65 -8.07 -16.12
CA SER A 227 -8.50 -9.28 -16.16
C SER A 227 -9.99 -8.96 -16.26
N CYS A 228 -10.42 -7.85 -15.65
CA CYS A 228 -11.82 -7.44 -15.58
C CYS A 228 -12.15 -6.34 -16.60
N GLU A 229 -11.25 -5.37 -16.80
CA GLU A 229 -11.49 -4.22 -17.68
C GLU A 229 -10.77 -4.30 -19.03
N GLY A 230 -9.88 -5.27 -19.23
CA GLY A 230 -9.14 -5.45 -20.49
C GLY A 230 -8.13 -4.34 -20.81
N VAL A 231 -7.72 -3.55 -19.80
CA VAL A 231 -6.79 -2.43 -19.98
C VAL A 231 -5.36 -2.94 -20.16
N ARG A 232 -4.68 -2.53 -21.25
CA ARG A 232 -3.27 -2.84 -21.53
C ARG A 232 -2.93 -4.33 -21.36
N SER A 233 -3.71 -5.19 -22.02
CA SER A 233 -3.48 -6.64 -22.07
C SER A 233 -2.22 -7.04 -22.85
N ASP A 234 -1.57 -6.10 -23.55
CA ASP A 234 -0.26 -6.27 -24.18
C ASP A 234 0.89 -6.36 -23.18
N ILE A 235 0.69 -5.90 -21.94
CA ILE A 235 1.72 -5.89 -20.89
C ILE A 235 1.65 -7.17 -20.05
N ASN A 236 2.80 -7.78 -19.81
CA ASN A 236 2.90 -8.90 -18.88
C ASN A 236 3.18 -8.40 -17.45
N VAL A 237 2.20 -8.49 -16.54
CA VAL A 237 2.40 -8.15 -15.11
C VAL A 237 2.67 -9.41 -14.29
N ILE A 238 3.84 -9.45 -13.67
CA ILE A 238 4.33 -10.53 -12.80
C ILE A 238 4.45 -10.00 -11.36
N ALA A 239 3.65 -10.54 -10.44
CA ALA A 239 3.80 -10.36 -9.00
C ALA A 239 5.10 -11.01 -8.50
N VAL A 240 6.06 -10.17 -8.15
CA VAL A 240 7.38 -10.58 -7.67
C VAL A 240 7.33 -11.43 -6.40
N PRO A 241 6.55 -11.08 -5.35
CA PRO A 241 6.52 -11.87 -4.11
C PRO A 241 6.12 -13.33 -4.33
N ASN A 242 5.32 -13.60 -5.36
CA ASN A 242 4.82 -14.93 -5.66
C ASN A 242 5.80 -15.77 -6.49
N LEU A 243 6.84 -15.17 -7.09
CA LEU A 243 7.85 -15.89 -7.85
C LEU A 243 8.62 -16.91 -7.00
N ALA A 244 8.67 -16.74 -5.68
CA ALA A 244 9.23 -17.71 -4.74
C ALA A 244 8.42 -19.01 -4.62
N THR A 245 7.25 -19.10 -5.27
CA THR A 245 6.37 -20.27 -5.19
C THR A 245 6.31 -21.01 -6.52
N TYR A 246 6.41 -22.34 -6.45
CA TYR A 246 6.35 -23.23 -7.61
C TYR A 246 5.06 -23.07 -8.43
N TRP A 247 3.91 -23.00 -7.73
CA TRP A 247 2.61 -22.93 -8.38
C TRP A 247 2.45 -21.65 -9.21
N TYR A 248 3.02 -20.54 -8.75
CA TYR A 248 2.89 -19.26 -9.41
C TYR A 248 3.71 -19.22 -10.69
N VAL A 249 4.98 -19.65 -10.64
CA VAL A 249 5.84 -19.73 -11.84
C VAL A 249 5.23 -20.68 -12.87
N LYS A 250 4.77 -21.86 -12.45
CA LYS A 250 4.09 -22.82 -13.33
C LYS A 250 2.85 -22.22 -14.00
N GLN A 251 2.04 -21.45 -13.27
CA GLN A 251 0.88 -20.76 -13.82
C GLN A 251 1.32 -19.66 -14.80
N GLN A 252 2.28 -18.81 -14.42
CA GLN A 252 2.72 -17.70 -15.28
C GLN A 252 3.42 -18.19 -16.55
N ALA A 253 4.19 -19.28 -16.51
CA ALA A 253 4.79 -19.89 -17.69
C ALA A 253 3.74 -20.33 -18.73
N LYS A 254 2.50 -20.61 -18.31
CA LYS A 254 1.39 -20.96 -19.22
C LYS A 254 0.72 -19.73 -19.86
N TYR A 255 0.63 -18.61 -19.14
CA TYR A 255 -0.22 -17.48 -19.55
C TYR A 255 0.56 -16.20 -19.91
N ALA A 256 1.78 -16.01 -19.40
CA ALA A 256 2.59 -14.83 -19.66
C ALA A 256 3.37 -14.99 -20.97
N SER A 257 2.75 -14.59 -22.08
CA SER A 257 3.28 -14.81 -23.42
C SER A 257 4.67 -14.19 -23.61
N GLY A 258 5.62 -15.03 -24.04
CA GLY A 258 7.01 -14.68 -24.28
C GLY A 258 7.82 -14.32 -23.04
N VAL A 259 7.30 -14.52 -21.82
CA VAL A 259 8.11 -14.41 -20.59
C VAL A 259 8.81 -15.73 -20.36
N GLU A 260 10.14 -15.70 -20.27
CA GLU A 260 10.96 -16.88 -20.01
C GLU A 260 11.24 -17.04 -18.51
N PHE A 261 10.95 -18.22 -17.96
CA PHE A 261 11.24 -18.57 -16.57
C PHE A 261 12.39 -19.59 -16.54
N PRO A 262 13.60 -19.22 -16.08
CA PRO A 262 14.78 -20.09 -16.14
C PRO A 262 14.78 -21.30 -15.19
N GLY A 263 13.73 -21.47 -14.40
CA GLY A 263 13.58 -22.53 -13.40
C GLY A 263 12.17 -22.49 -12.82
N GLU A 264 11.98 -23.17 -11.69
CA GLU A 264 10.64 -23.43 -11.15
C GLU A 264 10.17 -22.43 -10.09
N TYR A 265 11.09 -21.71 -9.45
CA TYR A 265 10.79 -20.67 -8.46
C TYR A 265 12.02 -19.79 -8.24
N LEU A 266 11.81 -18.58 -7.73
CA LEU A 266 12.86 -17.59 -7.50
C LEU A 266 13.64 -17.91 -6.23
N HIS A 267 14.78 -18.59 -6.40
CA HIS A 267 15.69 -19.04 -5.34
C HIS A 267 17.08 -19.35 -5.93
N SER A 268 18.13 -19.29 -5.11
CA SER A 268 19.52 -19.56 -5.55
C SER A 268 19.76 -21.03 -5.90
N GLU A 269 19.10 -21.94 -5.20
CA GLU A 269 19.28 -23.39 -5.33
C GLU A 269 18.39 -23.99 -6.42
N TRP A 270 18.91 -25.01 -7.11
CA TRP A 270 18.17 -25.79 -8.10
C TRP A 270 16.98 -26.52 -7.44
N PRO A 271 15.80 -26.61 -8.09
CA PRO A 271 15.46 -26.20 -9.46
C PRO A 271 15.05 -24.72 -9.60
N GLY A 272 15.42 -23.85 -8.66
CA GLY A 272 15.15 -22.42 -8.71
C GLY A 272 16.05 -21.61 -9.66
N PHE A 273 15.72 -20.33 -9.81
CA PHE A 273 16.47 -19.34 -10.58
C PHE A 273 16.70 -18.04 -9.80
N THR A 274 17.77 -17.32 -10.15
CA THR A 274 18.09 -16.01 -9.56
C THR A 274 17.44 -14.87 -10.36
N ALA A 275 17.32 -13.70 -9.73
CA ALA A 275 16.80 -12.50 -10.39
C ALA A 275 17.59 -12.12 -11.65
N ALA A 276 18.93 -12.18 -11.61
CA ALA A 276 19.80 -11.87 -12.73
C ALA A 276 19.54 -12.80 -13.92
N LYS A 277 19.40 -14.12 -13.69
CA LYS A 277 19.06 -15.08 -14.74
C LYS A 277 17.71 -14.77 -15.37
N PHE A 278 16.72 -14.43 -14.56
CA PHE A 278 15.39 -14.06 -15.02
C PHE A 278 15.41 -12.78 -15.86
N LEU A 279 16.09 -11.73 -15.39
CA LEU A 279 16.24 -10.47 -16.12
C LEU A 279 16.99 -10.69 -17.43
N GLN A 280 18.08 -11.46 -17.42
CA GLN A 280 18.87 -11.78 -18.61
C GLN A 280 18.02 -12.49 -19.68
N ALA A 281 17.29 -13.55 -19.31
CA ALA A 281 16.42 -14.30 -20.21
C ALA A 281 15.34 -13.42 -20.87
N ASN A 282 14.88 -12.37 -20.17
CA ASN A 282 13.81 -11.50 -20.64
C ASN A 282 14.29 -10.13 -21.16
N SER A 283 15.60 -9.88 -21.21
CA SER A 283 16.17 -8.58 -21.59
C SER A 283 16.15 -8.31 -23.11
N ASN A 284 16.04 -9.36 -23.91
CA ASN A 284 16.05 -9.25 -25.37
C ASN A 284 14.63 -9.02 -25.91
N GLY A 285 14.42 -7.89 -26.58
CA GLY A 285 13.19 -7.63 -27.34
C GLY A 285 11.98 -7.13 -26.53
N ARG A 286 12.16 -6.79 -25.25
CA ARG A 286 11.12 -6.12 -24.43
C ARG A 286 11.75 -5.24 -23.35
N GLU A 287 11.02 -4.22 -22.93
CA GLU A 287 11.42 -3.40 -21.78
C GLU A 287 10.97 -4.04 -20.48
N ILE A 288 11.87 -4.09 -19.49
CA ILE A 288 11.59 -4.59 -18.15
C ILE A 288 11.37 -3.42 -17.21
N ILE A 289 10.24 -3.41 -16.51
CA ILE A 289 9.82 -2.33 -15.63
C ILE A 289 9.59 -2.91 -14.22
N SER A 290 10.15 -2.29 -13.18
CA SER A 290 9.86 -2.64 -11.78
C SER A 290 8.93 -1.60 -11.16
N CYS A 291 7.81 -2.05 -10.59
CA CYS A 291 6.79 -1.19 -9.97
C CYS A 291 6.52 -1.62 -8.52
N GLY A 292 6.49 -0.67 -7.59
CA GLY A 292 6.19 -0.93 -6.17
C GLY A 292 7.32 -1.57 -5.35
N GLY A 293 8.49 -1.79 -5.94
CA GLY A 293 9.67 -2.34 -5.28
C GLY A 293 10.96 -1.93 -5.99
N GLY A 294 12.09 -2.22 -5.36
CA GLY A 294 13.42 -2.09 -5.97
C GLY A 294 13.65 -3.13 -7.08
N LEU A 295 14.92 -3.35 -7.42
CA LEU A 295 15.27 -4.51 -8.26
C LEU A 295 14.92 -5.81 -7.53
N LEU A 296 14.47 -6.82 -8.28
CA LEU A 296 14.23 -8.19 -7.81
C LEU A 296 15.42 -8.70 -6.98
N ALA A 297 15.32 -8.79 -5.66
CA ALA A 297 16.47 -9.14 -4.81
C ALA A 297 16.38 -10.55 -4.21
N ALA A 298 16.04 -11.56 -5.02
CA ALA A 298 15.87 -12.92 -4.52
C ALA A 298 16.85 -13.90 -5.20
N GLY A 299 17.49 -14.72 -4.35
CA GLY A 299 18.47 -15.73 -4.76
C GLY A 299 19.89 -15.23 -4.99
N GLU A 300 20.19 -13.94 -4.74
CA GLU A 300 21.56 -13.41 -4.85
C GLU A 300 21.77 -12.12 -4.04
N SER A 301 23.03 -11.71 -3.88
CA SER A 301 23.34 -10.46 -3.19
C SER A 301 22.94 -9.24 -4.03
N PRO A 302 22.44 -8.15 -3.40
CA PRO A 302 22.12 -6.91 -4.12
C PRO A 302 23.29 -6.37 -4.95
N ASP A 303 24.53 -6.52 -4.47
CA ASP A 303 25.73 -6.07 -5.19
C ASP A 303 25.94 -6.82 -6.51
N THR A 304 25.70 -8.12 -6.51
CA THR A 304 25.82 -8.96 -7.72
C THR A 304 24.81 -8.49 -8.77
N LEU A 305 23.56 -8.29 -8.37
CA LEU A 305 22.52 -7.82 -9.27
C LEU A 305 22.80 -6.41 -9.78
N ASN A 306 23.20 -5.51 -8.88
CA ASN A 306 23.53 -4.12 -9.19
C ASN A 306 24.74 -3.96 -10.12
N SER A 307 25.64 -4.95 -10.15
CA SER A 307 26.76 -4.97 -11.10
C SER A 307 26.31 -5.25 -12.54
N GLN A 308 25.16 -5.91 -12.72
CA GLN A 308 24.66 -6.34 -14.03
C GLN A 308 23.48 -5.49 -14.52
N PHE A 309 22.61 -5.07 -13.60
CA PHE A 309 21.40 -4.32 -13.90
C PHE A 309 21.25 -3.11 -12.99
N ARG A 310 20.64 -2.06 -13.51
CA ARG A 310 20.29 -0.84 -12.78
C ARG A 310 18.82 -0.51 -13.00
N ALA A 311 18.19 0.00 -11.95
CA ALA A 311 16.85 0.57 -12.04
C ALA A 311 16.97 2.10 -12.17
N ILE A 312 16.55 2.63 -13.32
CA ILE A 312 16.50 4.08 -13.55
C ILE A 312 15.05 4.59 -13.40
N PRO A 313 14.84 5.84 -12.95
CA PRO A 313 13.49 6.38 -12.74
C PRO A 313 12.62 6.33 -14.01
N PHE A 314 11.35 5.95 -13.85
CA PHE A 314 10.36 5.91 -14.94
C PHE A 314 8.93 6.12 -14.41
N GLY A 315 8.68 7.30 -13.84
CA GLY A 315 7.40 7.65 -13.22
C GLY A 315 7.22 6.98 -11.86
N ILE A 316 6.05 6.36 -11.64
CA ILE A 316 5.78 5.56 -10.43
C ILE A 316 6.69 4.33 -10.36
N CYS A 317 7.11 3.84 -11.52
CA CYS A 317 7.95 2.66 -11.66
C CYS A 317 9.41 3.05 -11.97
N SER A 318 10.25 2.03 -12.10
CA SER A 318 11.63 2.16 -12.55
C SER A 318 11.85 1.26 -13.76
N ARG A 319 12.57 1.75 -14.77
CA ARG A 319 13.01 0.94 -15.89
C ARG A 319 14.26 0.16 -15.49
N VAL A 320 14.26 -1.14 -15.73
CA VAL A 320 15.42 -2.00 -15.46
C VAL A 320 16.24 -2.11 -16.74
N VAL A 321 17.49 -1.67 -16.68
CA VAL A 321 18.43 -1.65 -17.81
C VAL A 321 19.71 -2.38 -17.44
N PRO A 322 20.46 -2.93 -18.41
CA PRO A 322 21.83 -3.37 -18.18
C PRO A 322 22.67 -2.24 -17.59
N ALA A 323 23.58 -2.56 -16.67
CA ALA A 323 24.40 -1.56 -15.99
C ALA A 323 25.25 -0.71 -16.96
N SER A 324 25.67 -1.28 -18.10
CA SER A 324 26.37 -0.57 -19.18
C SER A 324 25.51 0.49 -19.87
N ALA A 325 24.18 0.31 -19.92
CA ALA A 325 23.24 1.23 -20.55
C ALA A 325 22.70 2.30 -19.60
N ALA A 326 22.99 2.20 -18.30
CA ALA A 326 22.47 3.10 -17.27
C ALA A 326 22.96 4.54 -17.41
N ASN A 327 24.12 4.76 -18.04
CA ASN A 327 24.76 6.08 -18.21
C ASN A 327 24.33 6.80 -19.51
N GLY A 328 23.19 6.44 -20.09
CA GLY A 328 22.62 7.15 -21.25
C GLY A 328 22.25 8.62 -20.94
N ASN A 329 21.50 9.26 -21.83
CA ASN A 329 21.04 10.65 -21.65
C ASN A 329 20.18 10.80 -20.38
N GLN A 330 20.83 11.16 -19.27
CA GLN A 330 20.20 11.25 -17.95
C GLN A 330 19.12 12.34 -17.92
N THR A 331 19.34 13.45 -18.61
CA THR A 331 18.35 14.54 -18.71
C THR A 331 17.04 14.03 -19.26
N ARG A 332 17.05 13.34 -20.40
CA ARG A 332 15.83 12.79 -21.00
C ARG A 332 15.18 11.72 -20.12
N VAL A 333 15.96 10.89 -19.45
CA VAL A 333 15.46 9.88 -18.51
C VAL A 333 14.67 10.55 -17.37
N LEU A 334 15.23 11.60 -16.78
CA LEU A 334 14.62 12.28 -15.63
C LEU A 334 13.40 13.12 -16.03
N GLU A 335 13.42 13.76 -17.21
CA GLU A 335 12.24 14.42 -17.78
C GLU A 335 11.11 13.41 -18.03
N THR A 336 11.42 12.29 -18.68
CA THR A 336 10.43 11.23 -18.94
C THR A 336 9.87 10.67 -17.63
N ALA A 337 10.72 10.51 -16.62
CA ALA A 337 10.29 10.06 -15.30
C ALA A 337 9.31 11.06 -14.66
N TYR A 338 9.56 12.36 -14.78
CA TYR A 338 8.65 13.39 -14.29
C TYR A 338 7.33 13.40 -15.06
N GLU A 339 7.39 13.39 -16.40
CA GLU A 339 6.23 13.33 -17.30
C GLU A 339 5.30 12.17 -16.91
N ASN A 340 5.86 10.97 -16.73
CA ASN A 340 5.10 9.77 -16.37
C ASN A 340 4.54 9.81 -14.94
N LEU A 341 5.14 10.57 -14.03
CA LEU A 341 4.73 10.67 -12.64
C LEU A 341 3.52 11.59 -12.44
N ILE A 342 3.31 12.54 -13.36
CA ILE A 342 2.21 13.51 -13.30
C ILE A 342 0.98 13.08 -14.10
N ILE A 343 1.06 11.97 -14.86
CA ILE A 343 -0.07 11.40 -15.62
C ILE A 343 -1.22 11.07 -14.66
N GLY A 344 -2.43 11.55 -15.00
CA GLY A 344 -3.65 11.22 -14.27
C GLY A 344 -3.69 11.75 -12.83
N THR A 345 -2.86 12.75 -12.50
CA THR A 345 -2.84 13.33 -11.15
C THR A 345 -4.12 14.09 -10.83
N ARG A 346 -4.74 13.75 -9.69
CA ARG A 346 -5.87 14.49 -9.12
C ARG A 346 -5.40 15.51 -8.08
N PRO A 347 -6.17 16.58 -7.82
CA PRO A 347 -5.95 17.43 -6.65
C PRO A 347 -5.97 16.58 -5.38
N GLU A 348 -4.99 16.81 -4.50
CA GLU A 348 -4.88 16.07 -3.25
C GLU A 348 -6.06 16.42 -2.34
N ARG A 349 -6.79 15.39 -1.91
CA ARG A 349 -7.78 15.46 -0.84
C ARG A 349 -7.15 14.89 0.42
N ASN A 350 -7.62 15.34 1.57
CA ASN A 350 -7.25 14.74 2.84
C ASN A 350 -7.96 13.38 2.97
N TYR A 351 -7.22 12.31 2.75
CA TYR A 351 -7.67 10.95 2.97
C TYR A 351 -7.30 10.47 4.38
N PRO A 352 -8.10 9.58 5.00
CA PRO A 352 -7.73 8.96 6.27
C PRO A 352 -6.38 8.23 6.20
N ASP A 353 -5.56 8.32 7.25
CA ASP A 353 -4.19 7.76 7.25
C ASP A 353 -4.14 6.23 7.07
N ASN A 354 -5.24 5.55 7.39
CA ASN A 354 -5.38 4.09 7.26
C ASN A 354 -6.02 3.64 5.93
N SER A 355 -6.20 4.57 4.98
CA SER A 355 -6.85 4.31 3.70
C SER A 355 -5.85 3.95 2.58
N TRP A 356 -6.35 3.25 1.56
CA TRP A 356 -5.53 2.97 0.37
C TRP A 356 -5.32 4.22 -0.48
N GLU A 357 -6.25 5.16 -0.46
CA GLU A 357 -6.14 6.45 -1.13
C GLU A 357 -4.98 7.27 -0.56
N LYS A 358 -4.83 7.29 0.77
CA LYS A 358 -3.64 7.88 1.40
C LYS A 358 -2.36 7.15 0.99
N ALA A 359 -2.36 5.82 0.97
CA ALA A 359 -1.21 5.04 0.53
C ALA A 359 -0.79 5.36 -0.92
N VAL A 360 -1.75 5.62 -1.82
CA VAL A 360 -1.48 6.10 -3.18
C VAL A 360 -0.79 7.47 -3.15
N VAL A 361 -1.34 8.42 -2.40
CA VAL A 361 -0.78 9.78 -2.28
C VAL A 361 0.64 9.71 -1.74
N ASP A 362 0.86 8.96 -0.66
CA ASP A 362 2.18 8.81 -0.02
C ASP A 362 3.19 8.13 -0.94
N HIS A 363 2.80 7.07 -1.63
CA HIS A 363 3.68 6.40 -2.59
C HIS A 363 4.07 7.33 -3.74
N ARG A 364 3.12 8.07 -4.33
CA ARG A 364 3.39 9.07 -5.38
C ARG A 364 4.31 10.17 -4.87
N ASN A 365 4.05 10.69 -3.68
CA ASN A 365 4.83 11.75 -3.07
C ASN A 365 6.26 11.30 -2.74
N GLY A 366 6.43 10.08 -2.25
CA GLY A 366 7.73 9.45 -2.07
C GLY A 366 8.50 9.33 -3.39
N LYS A 367 7.83 9.00 -4.50
CA LYS A 367 8.44 8.96 -5.83
C LYS A 367 8.86 10.33 -6.34
N LEU A 368 8.04 11.37 -6.13
CA LEU A 368 8.41 12.76 -6.44
C LEU A 368 9.64 13.22 -5.64
N CYS A 369 9.68 12.88 -4.35
CA CYS A 369 10.80 13.18 -3.46
C CYS A 369 12.09 12.47 -3.87
N SER A 370 11.99 11.17 -4.20
CA SER A 370 13.11 10.39 -4.73
C SER A 370 13.63 10.98 -6.05
N LEU A 371 12.73 11.34 -6.97
CA LEU A 371 13.10 11.96 -8.24
C LEU A 371 13.80 13.31 -8.03
N PHE A 372 13.35 14.15 -7.10
CA PHE A 372 14.02 15.41 -6.76
C PHE A 372 15.48 15.17 -6.34
N ASN A 373 15.75 14.18 -5.50
CA ASN A 373 17.11 13.86 -5.09
C ASN A 373 17.98 13.40 -6.25
N VAL A 374 17.46 12.50 -7.11
CA VAL A 374 18.21 12.03 -8.28
C VAL A 374 18.48 13.18 -9.26
N VAL A 375 17.50 14.05 -9.50
CA VAL A 375 17.68 15.25 -10.35
C VAL A 375 18.75 16.16 -9.78
N TYR A 376 18.74 16.39 -8.46
CA TYR A 376 19.78 17.17 -7.79
C TYR A 376 21.16 16.53 -7.99
N ASP A 377 21.32 15.26 -7.62
CA ASP A 377 22.62 14.58 -7.66
C ASP A 377 23.18 14.55 -9.10
N VAL A 378 22.34 14.30 -10.11
CA VAL A 378 22.74 14.31 -11.52
C VAL A 378 23.06 15.73 -12.00
N ALA A 379 22.27 16.75 -11.63
CA ALA A 379 22.51 18.13 -12.05
C ALA A 379 23.88 18.64 -11.58
N PHE A 380 24.25 18.33 -10.33
CA PHE A 380 25.49 18.80 -9.72
C PHE A 380 26.70 17.90 -10.00
N ALA A 381 26.49 16.67 -10.48
CA ALA A 381 27.55 15.82 -11.04
C ALA A 381 27.82 16.08 -12.54
N SER A 382 26.89 16.72 -13.24
CA SER A 382 27.00 16.99 -14.68
C SER A 382 27.73 18.31 -14.98
N HIS A 383 28.29 18.42 -16.18
CA HIS A 383 28.92 19.64 -16.68
C HIS A 383 28.33 20.03 -18.04
N GLY A 384 28.11 21.32 -18.30
CA GLY A 384 27.64 21.84 -19.60
C GLY A 384 26.14 22.18 -19.68
N HIS A 385 25.60 22.25 -20.89
CA HIS A 385 24.24 22.77 -21.16
C HIS A 385 23.09 21.98 -20.51
N ASP A 386 23.29 20.67 -20.29
CA ASP A 386 22.27 19.79 -19.70
C ASP A 386 21.93 20.15 -18.24
N VAL A 387 22.86 20.81 -17.53
CA VAL A 387 22.69 21.22 -16.14
C VAL A 387 21.52 22.19 -16.00
N PHE A 388 21.33 23.12 -16.93
CA PHE A 388 20.27 24.13 -16.81
C PHE A 388 18.87 23.52 -16.89
N THR A 389 18.68 22.53 -17.77
CA THR A 389 17.43 21.79 -17.89
C THR A 389 17.12 21.02 -16.60
N LEU A 390 18.12 20.34 -16.04
CA LEU A 390 17.98 19.61 -14.79
C LEU A 390 17.69 20.53 -13.60
N LEU A 391 18.33 21.71 -13.52
CA LEU A 391 18.04 22.71 -12.49
C LEU A 391 16.60 23.23 -12.57
N LYS A 392 16.07 23.45 -13.77
CA LYS A 392 14.65 23.83 -13.97
C LYS A 392 13.70 22.73 -13.53
N LEU A 393 14.01 21.47 -13.87
CA LEU A 393 13.24 20.33 -13.42
C LEU A 393 13.28 20.21 -11.89
N GLY A 394 14.46 20.38 -11.28
CA GLY A 394 14.65 20.41 -9.83
C GLY A 394 13.84 21.51 -9.14
N ALA A 395 13.83 22.73 -9.71
CA ALA A 395 13.01 23.83 -9.21
C ALA A 395 11.50 23.53 -9.29
N THR A 396 11.06 22.92 -10.38
CA THR A 396 9.66 22.50 -10.57
C THR A 396 9.26 21.43 -9.55
N LEU A 397 10.12 20.43 -9.33
CA LEU A 397 9.93 19.39 -8.33
C LEU A 397 9.89 19.98 -6.93
N PHE A 398 10.83 20.88 -6.59
CA PHE A 398 10.90 21.55 -5.31
C PHE A 398 9.58 22.26 -4.97
N GLN A 399 9.07 23.09 -5.88
CA GLN A 399 7.81 23.81 -5.67
C GLN A 399 6.63 22.85 -5.44
N ARG A 400 6.59 21.74 -6.18
CA ARG A 400 5.52 20.75 -6.07
C ARG A 400 5.55 19.97 -4.77
N ILE A 401 6.74 19.60 -4.27
CA ILE A 401 6.88 18.75 -3.08
C ILE A 401 7.08 19.53 -1.77
N LYS A 402 7.35 20.85 -1.84
CA LYS A 402 7.50 21.69 -0.65
C LYS A 402 6.38 21.49 0.39
N PRO A 403 5.08 21.51 0.03
CA PRO A 403 4.00 21.31 1.02
C PRO A 403 4.05 19.93 1.70
N VAL A 404 4.47 18.90 0.96
CA VAL A 404 4.58 17.51 1.45
C VAL A 404 5.73 17.36 2.43
N VAL A 405 6.87 18.00 2.15
CA VAL A 405 8.03 17.97 3.05
C VAL A 405 7.76 18.78 4.31
N GLU A 406 7.10 19.93 4.19
CA GLU A 406 6.70 20.75 5.35
C GLU A 406 5.70 20.03 6.27
N SER A 407 4.84 19.17 5.72
CA SER A 407 3.93 18.35 6.51
C SER A 407 4.57 17.09 7.10
N GLY A 408 5.86 16.83 6.87
CA GLY A 408 6.56 15.65 7.36
C GLY A 408 6.24 14.34 6.62
N ASN A 409 5.50 14.38 5.51
CA ASN A 409 5.01 13.18 4.81
C ASN A 409 5.89 12.75 3.62
N GLY A 410 6.99 13.47 3.34
CA GLY A 410 7.82 13.23 2.15
C GLY A 410 8.92 12.17 2.33
N GLY A 411 9.17 11.70 3.56
CA GLY A 411 10.29 10.80 3.87
C GLY A 411 11.69 11.40 3.62
N LEU A 412 11.77 12.68 3.23
CA LEU A 412 13.00 13.44 3.09
C LEU A 412 13.33 14.17 4.38
N ASP A 413 14.62 14.24 4.70
CA ASP A 413 15.10 15.19 5.70
C ASP A 413 14.80 16.62 5.22
N ALA A 414 13.95 17.33 5.97
CA ALA A 414 13.45 18.64 5.59
C ALA A 414 14.59 19.67 5.42
N ARG A 415 15.60 19.63 6.30
CA ARG A 415 16.77 20.52 6.19
C ARG A 415 17.51 20.26 4.87
N THR A 416 17.85 19.01 4.57
CA THR A 416 18.53 18.62 3.34
C THR A 416 17.73 19.02 2.10
N PHE A 417 16.41 18.82 2.11
CA PHE A 417 15.54 19.24 1.01
C PHE A 417 15.62 20.75 0.75
N PHE A 418 15.52 21.56 1.80
CA PHE A 418 15.57 23.02 1.69
C PHE A 418 16.94 23.53 1.26
N VAL A 419 18.03 22.93 1.76
CA VAL A 419 19.40 23.27 1.32
C VAL A 419 19.59 22.94 -0.16
N ARG A 420 19.22 21.73 -0.60
CA ARG A 420 19.28 21.35 -2.03
C ARG A 420 18.45 22.28 -2.92
N GLY A 421 17.27 22.69 -2.44
CA GLY A 421 16.44 23.69 -3.12
C GLY A 421 17.13 25.05 -3.24
N ALA A 422 17.74 25.53 -2.16
CA ALA A 422 18.52 26.76 -2.17
C ALA A 422 19.67 26.69 -3.18
N ASP A 423 20.39 25.58 -3.25
CA ASP A 423 21.49 25.40 -4.19
C ASP A 423 20.98 25.46 -5.64
N ILE A 424 19.86 24.80 -5.95
CA ILE A 424 19.22 24.88 -7.28
C ILE A 424 18.88 26.32 -7.64
N PHE A 425 18.20 27.05 -6.75
CA PHE A 425 17.79 28.43 -7.01
C PHE A 425 19.00 29.38 -7.07
N GLY A 426 20.02 29.15 -6.25
CA GLY A 426 21.28 29.88 -6.28
C GLY A 426 21.97 29.77 -7.63
N HIS A 427 22.07 28.56 -8.19
CA HIS A 427 22.60 28.36 -9.55
C HIS A 427 21.73 29.01 -10.64
N LEU A 428 20.40 28.88 -10.56
CA LEU A 428 19.49 29.53 -11.51
C LEU A 428 19.57 31.07 -11.46
N SER A 429 19.84 31.64 -10.29
CA SER A 429 19.98 33.09 -10.09
C SER A 429 21.14 33.72 -10.88
N ARG A 430 22.14 32.91 -11.27
CA ARG A 430 23.25 33.34 -12.14
C ARG A 430 22.78 33.67 -13.56
N VAL A 431 21.72 33.01 -14.02
CA VAL A 431 21.11 33.24 -15.34
C VAL A 431 20.03 34.32 -15.24
N GLN A 432 19.18 34.23 -14.21
CA GLN A 432 18.11 35.19 -13.96
C GLN A 432 17.99 35.46 -12.47
N ARG A 433 18.42 36.63 -11.99
CA ARG A 433 18.41 36.95 -10.56
C ARG A 433 17.02 36.82 -9.92
N HIS A 434 16.03 37.54 -10.44
CA HIS A 434 14.65 37.48 -9.93
C HIS A 434 13.80 36.51 -10.77
N PRO A 435 13.09 35.53 -10.19
CA PRO A 435 12.78 35.38 -8.75
C PRO A 435 13.72 34.45 -7.97
N PHE A 436 14.74 33.86 -8.62
CA PHE A 436 15.48 32.73 -8.04
C PHE A 436 16.34 33.11 -6.81
N GLU A 437 16.90 34.31 -6.75
CA GLU A 437 17.66 34.77 -5.58
C GLU A 437 16.77 34.88 -4.33
N GLU A 438 15.52 35.33 -4.48
CA GLU A 438 14.55 35.38 -3.37
C GLU A 438 14.13 33.98 -2.93
N MET A 439 13.86 33.09 -3.89
CA MET A 439 13.51 31.69 -3.62
C MET A 439 14.65 30.94 -2.91
N MET A 440 15.91 31.20 -3.28
CA MET A 440 17.08 30.67 -2.58
C MET A 440 17.09 31.12 -1.12
N LEU A 441 16.95 32.41 -0.85
CA LEU A 441 16.93 32.95 0.52
C LEU A 441 15.74 32.40 1.33
N GLU A 442 14.57 32.23 0.71
CA GLU A 442 13.40 31.61 1.34
C GLU A 442 13.67 30.15 1.73
N ALA A 443 14.28 29.37 0.83
CA ALA A 443 14.65 27.99 1.09
C ALA A 443 15.69 27.88 2.22
N LEU A 444 16.71 28.75 2.26
CA LEU A 444 17.69 28.79 3.36
C LEU A 444 17.03 29.15 4.70
N ARG A 445 16.13 30.15 4.73
CA ARG A 445 15.32 30.46 5.93
C ARG A 445 14.50 29.27 6.38
N ALA A 446 13.94 28.52 5.44
CA ALA A 446 13.20 27.31 5.75
C ALA A 446 14.09 26.21 6.34
N SER A 447 15.30 26.01 5.82
CA SER A 447 16.24 25.03 6.39
C SER A 447 16.61 25.34 7.85
N LEU A 448 16.74 26.64 8.22
CA LEU A 448 17.08 27.06 9.58
C LEU A 448 15.98 26.73 10.60
N ARG A 449 14.72 26.58 10.16
CA ARG A 449 13.63 26.11 11.03
C ARG A 449 13.78 24.63 11.41
N HIS A 450 14.59 23.88 10.68
CA HIS A 450 14.80 22.44 10.87
C HIS A 450 16.22 22.09 11.36
N GLY A 451 17.07 23.08 11.64
CA GLY A 451 18.39 22.88 12.25
C GLY A 451 19.27 24.13 12.19
N HIS A 452 20.15 24.30 13.17
CA HIS A 452 21.05 25.43 13.24
C HIS A 452 22.24 25.27 12.28
N ASP A 453 22.54 26.31 11.51
CA ASP A 453 23.75 26.39 10.67
C ASP A 453 24.23 27.85 10.60
N ARG A 454 25.43 28.11 11.13
CA ARG A 454 25.99 29.47 11.24
C ARG A 454 26.30 30.09 9.88
N GLU A 455 26.68 29.28 8.90
CA GLU A 455 27.01 29.78 7.55
C GLU A 455 25.73 30.19 6.83
N VAL A 456 24.71 29.33 6.90
CA VAL A 456 23.38 29.64 6.34
C VAL A 456 22.76 30.87 7.01
N GLU A 457 22.87 30.99 8.33
CA GLU A 457 22.38 32.14 9.09
C GLU A 457 23.06 33.45 8.67
N ALA A 458 24.38 33.44 8.44
CA ALA A 458 25.11 34.59 7.93
C ALA A 458 24.64 34.98 6.52
N ILE A 459 24.47 34.01 5.63
CA ILE A 459 23.97 34.22 4.26
C ILE A 459 22.59 34.89 4.28
N VAL A 460 21.66 34.35 5.07
CA VAL A 460 20.29 34.85 5.21
C VAL A 460 20.24 36.24 5.82
N THR A 461 21.02 36.48 6.89
CA THR A 461 21.03 37.77 7.60
C THR A 461 21.60 38.88 6.74
N GLN A 462 22.68 38.59 6.01
CA GLN A 462 23.31 39.56 5.11
C GLN A 462 22.59 39.65 3.75
N SER A 463 21.58 38.81 3.50
CA SER A 463 20.90 38.66 2.20
C SER A 463 21.89 38.53 1.05
N THR A 464 22.95 37.74 1.26
CA THR A 464 24.00 37.56 0.25
C THR A 464 23.74 36.33 -0.59
N ASN A 465 24.12 36.38 -1.86
CA ASN A 465 24.06 35.23 -2.75
C ASN A 465 25.47 34.71 -3.05
N PRO A 466 25.88 33.58 -2.45
CA PRO A 466 27.24 33.05 -2.61
C PRO A 466 27.51 32.63 -4.06
N TYR A 467 26.47 32.26 -4.83
CA TYR A 467 26.57 31.79 -6.21
C TYR A 467 26.89 32.89 -7.22
N LEU A 468 26.77 34.16 -6.82
CA LEU A 468 27.14 35.31 -7.65
C LEU A 468 28.58 35.78 -7.43
N LYS A 469 29.23 35.37 -6.34
CA LYS A 469 30.61 35.76 -6.01
C LYS A 469 31.66 34.99 -6.83
N THR A 470 31.29 33.86 -7.44
CA THR A 470 32.19 33.00 -8.23
C THR A 470 32.48 33.54 -9.66
N MET A 471 32.25 34.83 -9.92
CA MET A 471 32.64 35.52 -11.18
C MET A 471 34.01 36.22 -11.10
N MET A 472 34.79 35.97 -10.06
CA MET A 472 36.20 36.38 -10.01
C MET A 472 37.06 35.14 -9.80
N VAL A 473 37.41 34.47 -10.89
CA VAL A 473 38.73 33.91 -11.23
C VAL A 473 38.58 33.13 -12.54
N THR A 474 39.28 33.66 -13.55
CA THR A 474 39.53 33.22 -14.94
C THR A 474 38.35 33.14 -15.90
#